data_AF-A0A1G5LTA6-F1
#
_entry.id   AF-A0A1G5LTA6-F1
#
_cell.length_a   1.000
_cell.length_b   1.000
_cell.length_c   1.000
_cell.angle_alpha   90.00
_cell.angle_beta   90.00
_cell.angle_gamma   90.00
#
_symmetry.space_group_name_H-M   'P 1'
#
loop_
_entity.id
_entity.type
_entity.pdbx_description
1 polymer ?
#
loop_
_entity_poly.entity_id
_entity_poly.type
_entity_poly.pdbx_seq_one_letter_code
_entity_poly.pdbx_strand_id
1 'polypeptide(L)'
;MGFDAKRSARIAAMQETARPIWETTGDTDALQQFLKDNGCHGVEAVFVTMHLLNCDLAEAQQAFFNAPCRDAERRFHNHVMDLLTEAADTEG
;
A
#
# COMPACT_ATOMS: atom_id res chain seq x y z
N MET A 1 14.83 0.37 -11.58
CA MET A 1 15.13 -0.27 -10.28
C MET A 1 14.66 -1.71 -10.34
N GLY A 2 15.50 -2.69 -10.02
CA GLY A 2 15.10 -4.10 -9.95
C GLY A 2 14.88 -4.52 -8.49
N PHE A 3 13.81 -5.26 -8.23
CA PHE A 3 13.61 -5.91 -6.94
C PHE A 3 14.42 -7.20 -6.87
N ASP A 4 14.78 -7.63 -5.66
CA ASP A 4 15.31 -8.98 -5.47
C ASP A 4 14.27 -10.04 -5.85
N ALA A 5 14.72 -11.26 -6.15
CA ALA A 5 13.86 -12.34 -6.64
C ALA A 5 12.71 -12.69 -5.69
N LYS A 6 12.93 -12.62 -4.37
CA LYS A 6 11.88 -12.94 -3.38
C LYS A 6 10.80 -11.86 -3.39
N ARG A 7 11.20 -10.59 -3.45
CA ARG A 7 10.24 -9.48 -3.56
C ARG A 7 9.48 -9.52 -4.88
N SER A 8 10.14 -9.78 -5.99
CA SER A 8 9.48 -9.94 -7.30
C SER A 8 8.45 -11.07 -7.27
N ALA A 9 8.76 -12.21 -6.65
CA ALA A 9 7.84 -13.33 -6.53
C ALA A 9 6.61 -12.99 -5.68
N ARG A 10 6.78 -12.25 -4.57
CA ARG A 10 5.64 -11.80 -3.75
C ARG A 10 4.72 -10.85 -4.51
N ILE A 11 5.28 -9.90 -5.26
CA ILE A 11 4.50 -8.96 -6.07
C ILE A 11 3.69 -9.72 -7.13
N ALA A 12 4.32 -10.63 -7.87
CA ALA A 12 3.63 -11.42 -8.89
C ALA A 12 2.52 -12.30 -8.29
N ALA A 13 2.79 -12.96 -7.17
CA ALA A 13 1.76 -13.77 -6.47
C ALA A 13 0.57 -12.91 -6.02
N MET A 14 0.83 -11.70 -5.52
CA MET A 14 -0.22 -10.80 -5.09
C MET A 14 -1.01 -10.21 -6.28
N GLN A 15 -0.37 -9.97 -7.43
CA GLN A 15 -1.07 -9.57 -8.66
C GLN A 15 -2.12 -10.60 -9.05
N GLU A 16 -1.76 -11.89 -9.08
CA GLU A 16 -2.73 -12.95 -9.40
C GLU A 16 -3.82 -13.09 -8.34
N THR A 17 -3.44 -12.94 -7.06
CA THR A 17 -4.40 -13.04 -5.94
C THR A 17 -5.41 -11.88 -5.94
N ALA A 18 -4.99 -10.67 -6.30
CA ALA A 18 -5.83 -9.47 -6.29
C ALA A 18 -6.55 -9.20 -7.62
N ARG A 19 -6.15 -9.85 -8.72
CA ARG A 19 -6.76 -9.68 -10.05
C ARG A 19 -8.29 -9.84 -10.05
N PRO A 20 -8.89 -10.86 -9.41
CA PRO A 20 -10.35 -11.01 -9.40
C PRO A 20 -11.07 -9.87 -8.68
N ILE A 21 -10.45 -9.30 -7.64
CA ILE A 21 -11.01 -8.18 -6.88
C ILE A 21 -11.10 -6.95 -7.79
N TRP A 22 -10.03 -6.66 -8.52
CA TRP A 22 -10.00 -5.55 -9.48
C TRP A 22 -10.99 -5.75 -10.62
N GLU A 23 -11.01 -6.94 -11.24
CA GLU A 23 -11.92 -7.26 -12.35
C GLU A 23 -13.40 -7.21 -11.93
N THR A 24 -13.71 -7.57 -10.69
CA THR A 24 -15.09 -7.57 -10.17
C THR A 24 -15.56 -6.16 -9.79
N THR A 25 -14.68 -5.36 -9.17
CA THR A 25 -15.09 -4.09 -8.55
C THR A 25 -14.77 -2.88 -9.40
N GLY A 26 -13.66 -2.89 -10.14
CA GLY A 26 -13.08 -1.68 -10.75
C GLY A 26 -12.77 -0.59 -9.73
N ASP A 27 -12.76 -0.91 -8.43
CA ASP A 27 -12.65 0.05 -7.34
C ASP A 27 -11.25 -0.01 -6.72
N THR A 28 -10.57 1.14 -6.77
CA THR A 28 -9.22 1.29 -6.25
C THR A 28 -9.19 1.19 -4.72
N ASP A 29 -10.22 1.70 -4.03
CA ASP A 29 -10.27 1.66 -2.57
C ASP A 29 -10.47 0.23 -2.08
N ALA A 30 -11.37 -0.52 -2.72
CA ALA A 30 -11.57 -1.94 -2.47
C ALA A 30 -10.29 -2.76 -2.73
N LEU A 31 -9.59 -2.47 -3.84
CA LEU A 31 -8.30 -3.09 -4.14
C LEU A 31 -7.26 -2.78 -3.05
N GLN A 32 -7.11 -1.53 -2.63
CA GLN A 32 -6.14 -1.17 -1.58
C GLN A 32 -6.46 -1.82 -0.24
N GLN A 33 -7.74 -1.90 0.12
CA GLN A 33 -8.19 -2.59 1.32
C GLN A 33 -7.83 -4.08 1.25
N PHE A 34 -8.12 -4.75 0.13
CA PHE A 34 -7.75 -6.15 -0.06
C PHE A 34 -6.24 -6.38 0.05
N LEU A 35 -5.42 -5.54 -0.60
CA LEU A 35 -3.96 -5.64 -0.53
C LEU A 35 -3.46 -5.50 0.92
N LYS A 36 -4.03 -4.55 1.67
CA LYS A 36 -3.69 -4.35 3.08
C LYS A 36 -4.03 -5.58 3.93
N ASP A 37 -5.22 -6.12 3.78
CA ASP A 37 -5.69 -7.28 4.57
C ASP A 37 -4.88 -8.55 4.27
N ASN A 38 -4.24 -8.62 3.09
CA ASN A 38 -3.35 -9.71 2.71
C ASN A 38 -1.85 -9.40 2.94
N GLY A 39 -1.53 -8.39 3.75
CA GLY A 39 -0.15 -8.09 4.13
C GLY A 39 0.71 -7.47 3.01
N CYS A 40 0.09 -6.95 1.95
CA CYS A 40 0.79 -6.23 0.89
C CYS A 40 0.82 -4.73 1.23
N HIS A 41 2.01 -4.20 1.51
CA HIS A 41 2.20 -2.82 1.98
C HIS A 41 3.24 -2.06 1.16
N GLY A 42 3.21 -0.74 1.29
CA GLY A 42 4.22 0.17 0.74
C GLY A 42 4.47 -0.07 -0.75
N VAL A 43 5.75 -0.20 -1.13
CA VAL A 43 6.16 -0.35 -2.53
C VAL A 43 5.58 -1.61 -3.19
N GLU A 44 5.38 -2.71 -2.46
CA GLU A 44 4.82 -3.93 -3.05
C GLU A 44 3.36 -3.69 -3.48
N ALA A 45 2.56 -3.03 -2.63
CA ALA A 45 1.19 -2.67 -2.95
C ALA A 45 1.12 -1.70 -4.15
N VAL A 46 2.01 -0.71 -4.23
CA VAL A 46 2.08 0.22 -5.37
C VAL A 46 2.35 -0.52 -6.68
N PHE A 47 3.28 -1.48 -6.71
CA PHE A 47 3.60 -2.22 -7.94
C PHE A 47 2.53 -3.24 -8.34
N VAL A 48 1.81 -3.82 -7.37
CA VAL A 48 0.62 -4.64 -7.66
C VAL A 48 -0.47 -3.76 -8.28
N THR A 49 -0.72 -2.59 -7.70
CA THR A 49 -1.70 -1.62 -8.16
C THR A 49 -1.39 -1.14 -9.58
N MET A 50 -0.14 -0.73 -9.83
CA MET A 50 0.34 -0.28 -11.14
C MET A 50 0.09 -1.33 -12.23
N HIS A 51 0.34 -2.61 -11.92
CA HIS A 51 0.11 -3.71 -12.85
C HIS A 51 -1.38 -3.94 -13.14
N LEU A 52 -2.22 -3.97 -12.09
CA LEU A 52 -3.65 -4.26 -12.25
C LEU A 52 -4.42 -3.12 -12.92
N LEU A 53 -4.08 -1.87 -12.60
CA LEU A 53 -4.67 -0.68 -13.22
C LEU A 53 -4.09 -0.40 -14.61
N ASN A 54 -2.99 -1.07 -14.99
CA ASN A 54 -2.23 -0.81 -16.22
C ASN A 54 -1.90 0.69 -16.36
N CYS A 55 -1.40 1.29 -15.28
CA CYS A 55 -1.12 2.71 -15.16
C CYS A 55 0.37 2.97 -14.89
N ASP A 56 0.77 4.23 -14.86
CA ASP A 56 2.14 4.59 -14.49
C ASP A 56 2.37 4.59 -12.97
N LEU A 57 3.63 4.78 -12.56
CA LEU A 57 4.00 4.78 -11.14
C LEU A 57 3.35 5.94 -10.37
N ALA A 58 3.20 7.11 -10.99
CA ALA A 58 2.63 8.28 -10.32
C ALA A 58 1.14 8.07 -10.06
N GLU A 59 0.42 7.53 -11.04
CA GLU A 59 -0.99 7.16 -10.92
C GLU A 59 -1.18 6.06 -9.86
N ALA A 60 -0.33 5.03 -9.86
CA ALA A 60 -0.37 3.97 -8.85
C ALA A 60 -0.07 4.49 -7.43
N GLN A 61 0.86 5.43 -7.29
CA GLN A 61 1.14 6.08 -6.01
C GLN A 61 -0.05 6.93 -5.53
N GLN A 62 -0.69 7.68 -6.44
CA GLN A 62 -1.89 8.44 -6.09
C GLN A 62 -3.02 7.51 -5.62
N ALA A 63 -3.29 6.43 -6.35
CA ALA A 63 -4.24 5.40 -5.97
C ALA A 63 -3.96 4.83 -4.56
N PHE A 64 -2.69 4.53 -4.26
CA PHE A 64 -2.28 4.04 -2.95
C PHE A 64 -2.50 5.07 -1.84
N PHE A 65 -2.01 6.30 -2.02
CA PHE A 65 -2.06 7.32 -0.96
C PHE A 65 -3.45 7.90 -0.72
N ASN A 66 -4.31 7.92 -1.74
CA ASN A 66 -5.67 8.44 -1.63
C ASN A 66 -6.64 7.43 -1.03
N ALA A 67 -6.30 6.13 -1.01
CA ALA A 67 -7.17 5.11 -0.44
C ALA A 67 -7.38 5.34 1.07
N PRO A 68 -8.64 5.38 1.55
CA PRO A 68 -8.95 5.67 2.95
C PRO A 68 -8.22 4.75 3.95
N CYS A 69 -8.05 3.48 3.59
CA CYS A 69 -7.41 2.48 4.44
C CYS A 69 -5.89 2.74 4.66
N ARG A 70 -5.24 3.39 3.69
CA ARG A 70 -3.82 3.78 3.71
C ARG A 70 -3.62 5.13 4.37
N ASP A 71 -4.52 6.07 4.13
CA ASP A 71 -4.48 7.37 4.79
C ASP A 71 -4.70 7.24 6.31
N ALA A 72 -5.65 6.41 6.74
CA ALA A 72 -5.87 6.12 8.15
C ALA A 72 -4.62 5.50 8.82
N GLU A 73 -3.94 4.56 8.15
CA GLU A 73 -2.70 3.95 8.62
C GLU A 73 -1.59 5.00 8.77
N ARG A 74 -1.43 5.87 7.77
CA ARG A 74 -0.46 6.97 7.79
C ARG A 74 -0.72 7.97 8.92
N ARG A 75 -1.98 8.38 9.12
CA ARG A 75 -2.35 9.31 10.19
C ARG A 75 -2.09 8.71 11.57
N PHE A 76 -2.45 7.43 11.75
CA PHE A 76 -2.16 6.72 13.00
C PHE A 76 -0.66 6.66 13.26
N HIS A 77 0.14 6.26 12.26
CA HIS A 77 1.59 6.19 12.40
C HIS A 77 2.21 7.54 12.75
N ASN A 78 1.82 8.61 12.06
CA ASN A 78 2.31 9.96 12.36
C ASN A 78 1.96 10.38 13.79
N HIS A 79 0.70 10.16 14.21
CA HIS A 79 0.28 10.51 15.56
C HIS A 79 1.07 9.75 16.65
N VAL A 80 1.33 8.46 16.44
CA VAL A 80 2.17 7.67 17.36
C VAL A 80 3.60 8.23 17.41
N MET A 81 4.17 8.58 16.27
CA MET A 81 5.52 9.17 16.22
C MET A 81 5.60 10.54 16.90
N ASP A 82 4.56 11.37 16.75
CA ASP A 82 4.46 12.65 17.44
C ASP A 82 4.46 12.45 18.96
N LEU A 83 3.63 11.52 19.47
CA LEU A 83 3.58 11.19 20.91
C LEU A 83 4.91 10.64 21.45
N LEU A 84 5.60 9.80 20.67
CA LEU A 84 6.91 9.28 21.05
C LEU A 84 7.98 10.38 21.11
N THR A 85 7.89 11.34 20.20
CA THR A 85 8.80 12.50 20.18
C THR A 85 8.55 13.39 21.40
N GLU A 86 7.29 13.71 21.70
CA GLU A 86 6.91 14.48 22.89
C GLU A 86 7.36 13.79 24.19
N ALA A 87 7.19 12.47 24.30
CA ALA A 87 7.63 11.72 25.46
C ALA A 87 9.16 11.77 25.65
N ALA A 88 9.92 11.60 24.56
CA ALA A 88 11.38 11.68 24.60
C ALA A 88 11.88 13.08 25.01
N ASP A 89 11.22 14.14 24.56
CA ASP A 89 11.57 15.52 24.89
C ASP A 89 11.18 15.89 26.34
N THR A 90 10.20 15.20 26.94
CA THR A 90 9.78 15.44 28.33
C THR A 90 10.65 14.71 29.36
N GLU A 91 11.45 13.73 28.94
CA GLU A 91 12.38 12.96 29.76
C GLU A 91 13.83 13.51 29.77
N GLY A 92 14.10 14.60 29.02
CA GLY A 92 15.41 15.28 28.94
C GLY A 92 15.54 16.52 29.82
#